data_AF-A0A353Z8C1-F1
#
_entry.id   AF-A0A353Z8C1-F1
#
_cell.length_a   1.000
_cell.length_b   1.000
_cell.length_c   1.000
_cell.angle_alpha   90.00
_cell.angle_beta   90.00
_cell.angle_gamma   90.00
#
_symmetry.space_group_name_H-M   'P 1'
#
loop_
_entity.id
_entity.type
_entity.pdbx_description
1 polymer ?
#
loop_
_entity_poly.entity_id
_entity_poly.type
_entity_poly.pdbx_seq_one_letter_code
_entity_poly.pdbx_strand_id
1 'polypeptide(L)'
;MWAEVIGQLLVVAVVSLAMWWMRRKFPAPELTDNGPKLEELRPKYQIWSVITLFGNMALWIPMTALVFAGLYPLVVWHSATLRDSPDTFVFCLQPIHYLMPAFFVGILLSSFVMVGILKLLLRERFAEFGRFDNQRMGMNQGRLVGVLIPVIGIGFTVVVLRMLNIYLVASPTELRINRPFGLERRYPYSELTAVVTAPASIARSGKRVQHRLYQLQFQDGTSYSTLFMPSRELDGRSEEMLIDAILERSGLTLQEQPVFKAGELEF
;
A
#
# COMPACT_ATOMS: atom_id res chain seq x y z
N MET A 1 -23.50 5.81 -5.67
CA MET A 1 -23.83 7.25 -5.65
C MET A 1 -23.83 7.85 -4.24
N TRP A 2 -24.87 7.71 -3.40
CA TRP A 2 -24.89 8.37 -2.08
C TRP A 2 -23.74 7.94 -1.14
N ALA A 3 -23.39 6.64 -1.11
CA ALA A 3 -22.27 6.15 -0.31
C ALA A 3 -20.91 6.74 -0.73
N GLU A 4 -20.70 6.96 -2.04
CA GLU A 4 -19.46 7.54 -2.57
C GLU A 4 -19.36 9.03 -2.23
N VAL A 5 -20.46 9.76 -2.36
CA VAL A 5 -20.53 11.18 -1.97
C VAL A 5 -20.27 11.34 -0.47
N ILE A 6 -20.90 10.52 0.37
CA ILE A 6 -20.65 10.51 1.82
C ILE A 6 -19.18 10.21 2.12
N GLY A 7 -18.59 9.24 1.41
CA GLY A 7 -17.17 8.92 1.54
C GLY A 7 -16.25 10.09 1.21
N GLN A 8 -16.51 10.80 0.10
CA GLN A 8 -15.73 11.98 -0.30
C GLN A 8 -15.86 13.12 0.72
N LEU A 9 -17.07 13.40 1.20
CA LEU A 9 -17.31 14.41 2.24
C LEU A 9 -16.57 14.07 3.54
N LEU A 10 -16.57 12.80 3.93
CA LEU A 10 -15.86 12.33 5.12
C LEU A 10 -14.34 12.50 4.97
N VAL A 11 -13.78 12.22 3.79
CA VAL A 11 -12.35 12.47 3.51
C VAL A 11 -12.01 13.96 3.66
N VAL A 12 -12.82 14.85 3.08
CA VAL A 12 -12.61 16.31 3.21
C VAL A 12 -12.68 16.75 4.67
N ALA A 13 -13.66 16.24 5.43
CA ALA A 13 -13.82 16.54 6.85
C ALA A 13 -12.62 16.06 7.68
N VAL A 14 -12.14 14.83 7.44
CA VAL A 14 -10.98 14.25 8.13
C VAL A 14 -9.70 15.02 7.81
N VAL A 15 -9.45 15.34 6.54
CA VAL A 15 -8.29 16.15 6.13
C VAL A 15 -8.34 17.53 6.77
N SER A 16 -9.50 18.18 6.77
CA SER A 16 -9.66 19.51 7.39
C SER A 16 -9.41 19.48 8.89
N LEU A 17 -9.94 18.47 9.58
CA LEU A 17 -9.71 18.27 11.01
C LEU A 17 -8.24 17.98 11.32
N ALA A 18 -7.58 17.15 10.49
CA ALA A 18 -6.15 16.88 10.62
C ALA A 18 -5.31 18.15 10.42
N MET A 19 -5.62 18.96 9.40
CA MET A 19 -4.96 20.25 9.17
C MET A 19 -5.16 21.23 10.32
N TRP A 20 -6.38 21.33 10.85
CA TRP A 20 -6.67 22.14 12.03
C TRP A 20 -5.87 21.69 13.26
N TRP A 21 -5.84 20.38 13.51
CA TRP A 21 -5.08 19.80 14.62
C TRP A 21 -3.56 20.02 14.46
N MET A 22 -3.01 19.82 13.27
CA MET A 22 -1.60 20.07 12.98
C MET A 22 -1.23 21.54 13.20
N ARG A 23 -2.06 22.47 12.72
CA ARG A 23 -1.87 23.91 12.93
C ARG A 23 -1.83 24.26 14.42
N ARG A 24 -2.72 23.67 15.22
CA ARG A 24 -2.76 23.87 16.67
C ARG A 24 -1.54 23.27 17.39
N LYS A 25 -1.09 22.09 16.97
CA LYS A 25 0.04 21.39 17.61
C LYS A 25 1.40 21.98 17.24
N PHE A 26 1.52 22.51 16.02
CA PHE A 26 2.74 23.08 15.46
C PHE A 26 2.52 24.54 15.04
N PRO A 27 2.19 25.46 15.96
CA PRO A 27 1.89 26.84 15.58
C PRO A 27 3.08 27.50 14.87
N ALA A 28 2.80 28.41 13.93
CA ALA A 28 3.83 29.22 13.31
C ALA A 28 4.66 29.95 14.39
N PRO A 29 5.99 30.04 14.26
CA PRO A 29 6.81 30.79 15.20
C PRO A 29 6.38 32.26 15.17
N GLU A 30 6.14 32.88 16.33
CA GLU A 30 5.75 34.28 16.40
C GLU A 30 6.75 35.17 15.67
N LEU A 31 6.24 36.14 14.90
CA LEU A 31 7.07 37.21 14.39
C LEU A 31 7.49 38.00 15.63
N THR A 32 8.76 37.89 16.04
CA THR A 32 9.34 38.85 16.99
C THR A 32 9.00 40.26 16.53
N ASP A 33 8.71 41.20 17.43
CA ASP A 33 8.31 42.58 17.09
C ASP A 33 9.27 43.31 16.11
N ASN A 34 10.49 42.79 15.96
CA ASN A 34 11.53 43.31 15.05
C ASN A 34 11.59 42.63 13.66
N GLY A 35 10.69 41.69 13.34
CA GLY A 35 10.66 40.98 12.06
C GLY A 35 9.70 41.61 11.04
N PRO A 36 9.96 41.51 9.72
CA PRO A 36 9.06 42.03 8.69
C PRO A 36 7.70 41.35 8.76
N LYS A 37 6.62 42.14 8.59
CA LYS A 37 5.25 41.65 8.63
C LYS A 37 4.95 40.76 7.41
N LEU A 38 3.96 39.86 7.54
CA LEU A 38 3.54 38.97 6.43
C LEU A 38 3.19 39.73 5.15
N GLU A 39 2.59 40.91 5.28
CA GLU A 39 2.20 41.80 4.19
C GLU A 39 3.41 42.31 3.40
N GLU A 40 4.54 42.56 4.07
CA GLU A 40 5.79 43.00 3.45
C GLU A 40 6.51 41.85 2.73
N LEU A 41 6.37 40.62 3.24
CA LEU A 41 6.99 39.42 2.69
C LEU A 41 6.23 38.84 1.50
N ARG A 42 4.90 39.01 1.46
CA ARG A 42 4.03 38.47 0.41
C ARG A 42 4.47 38.81 -1.02
N PRO A 43 4.67 40.09 -1.41
CA PRO A 43 5.07 40.41 -2.78
C PRO A 43 6.44 39.84 -3.16
N LYS A 44 7.33 39.63 -2.18
CA LYS A 44 8.67 39.06 -2.40
C LYS A 44 8.66 37.56 -2.65
N TYR A 45 7.76 36.82 -1.98
CA TYR A 45 7.85 35.37 -1.87
C TYR A 45 6.65 34.59 -2.41
N GLN A 46 5.56 35.25 -2.81
CA GLN A 46 4.38 34.57 -3.35
C GLN A 46 4.71 33.72 -4.59
N ILE A 47 5.54 34.21 -5.50
CA ILE A 47 5.99 33.44 -6.68
C ILE A 47 6.73 32.18 -6.27
N TRP A 48 7.55 32.24 -5.21
CA TRP A 48 8.30 31.11 -4.69
C TRP A 48 7.39 30.05 -4.07
N SER A 49 6.28 30.44 -3.43
CA SER A 49 5.27 29.47 -2.99
C SER A 49 4.62 28.72 -4.16
N VAL A 50 4.34 29.43 -5.27
CA VAL A 50 3.79 28.81 -6.49
C VAL A 50 4.81 27.86 -7.12
N ILE A 51 6.06 28.29 -7.24
CA ILE A 51 7.18 27.46 -7.71
C ILE A 51 7.36 26.23 -6.82
N THR A 52 7.24 26.38 -5.49
CA THR A 52 7.34 25.27 -4.54
C THR A 52 6.23 24.24 -4.77
N LEU A 53 4.99 24.70 -4.95
CA LEU A 53 3.86 23.82 -5.22
C LEU A 53 4.06 23.02 -6.51
N PHE A 54 4.29 23.70 -7.64
CA PHE A 54 4.46 23.04 -8.93
C PHE A 54 5.74 22.22 -9.01
N GLY A 55 6.82 22.69 -8.38
CA GLY A 55 8.07 21.94 -8.25
C GLY A 55 7.87 20.63 -7.49
N ASN A 56 7.15 20.65 -6.37
CA ASN A 56 6.80 19.42 -5.64
C ASN A 56 5.96 18.46 -6.49
N MET A 57 4.97 18.97 -7.23
CA MET A 57 4.15 18.14 -8.13
C MET A 57 4.99 17.52 -9.25
N ALA A 58 5.89 18.29 -9.86
CA ALA A 58 6.77 17.81 -10.92
C ALA A 58 7.79 16.77 -10.41
N LEU A 59 8.33 16.97 -9.20
CA LEU A 59 9.30 16.06 -8.58
C LEU A 59 8.65 14.80 -8.01
N TRP A 60 7.35 14.82 -7.72
CA TRP A 60 6.68 13.70 -7.07
C TRP A 60 6.67 12.41 -7.89
N ILE A 61 6.35 12.50 -9.19
CA ILE A 61 6.33 11.34 -10.10
C ILE A 61 7.71 10.66 -10.15
N PRO A 62 8.84 11.35 -10.45
CA PRO A 62 10.14 10.71 -10.47
C PRO A 62 10.59 10.21 -9.09
N MET A 63 10.21 10.88 -7.99
CA MET A 63 10.53 10.37 -6.65
C MET A 63 9.74 9.09 -6.32
N THR A 64 8.47 9.01 -6.73
CA THR A 64 7.67 7.78 -6.60
C THR A 64 8.29 6.65 -7.42
N ALA A 65 8.68 6.93 -8.66
CA ALA A 65 9.34 5.96 -9.52
C ALA A 65 10.68 5.49 -8.94
N LEU A 66 11.46 6.38 -8.33
CA LEU A 66 12.72 6.05 -7.66
C LEU A 66 12.50 5.10 -6.47
N VAL A 67 11.52 5.40 -5.60
CA VAL A 67 11.18 4.52 -4.47
C VAL A 67 10.69 3.16 -4.96
N PHE A 68 9.83 3.15 -5.98
CA PHE A 68 9.33 1.92 -6.60
C PHE A 68 10.46 1.09 -7.21
N ALA A 69 11.38 1.72 -7.93
CA ALA A 69 12.55 1.06 -8.51
C ALA A 69 13.46 0.44 -7.44
N GLY A 70 13.54 1.04 -6.24
CA GLY A 70 14.23 0.45 -5.10
C GLY A 70 13.49 -0.72 -4.45
N LEU A 71 12.15 -0.68 -4.40
CA LEU A 71 11.32 -1.77 -3.87
C LEU A 71 11.26 -2.99 -4.80
N TYR A 72 11.27 -2.76 -6.11
CA TYR A 72 11.15 -3.83 -7.11
C TYR A 72 12.16 -4.98 -6.90
N PRO A 73 13.48 -4.75 -6.83
CA PRO A 73 14.45 -5.83 -6.61
C PRO A 73 14.29 -6.49 -5.24
N LEU A 74 13.84 -5.76 -4.21
CA LEU A 74 13.56 -6.33 -2.89
C LEU A 74 12.41 -7.35 -2.97
N VAL A 75 11.34 -7.02 -3.69
CA VAL A 75 10.18 -7.91 -3.89
C VAL A 75 10.58 -9.15 -4.70
N VAL A 76 11.35 -8.97 -5.77
CA VAL A 76 11.86 -10.07 -6.62
C VAL A 76 12.82 -10.97 -5.83
N TRP A 77 13.73 -10.39 -5.05
CA TRP A 77 14.62 -11.15 -4.19
C TRP A 77 13.83 -11.94 -3.14
N HIS A 78 12.85 -11.29 -2.48
CA HIS A 78 12.04 -11.96 -1.47
C HIS A 78 11.23 -13.13 -2.05
N SER A 79 10.58 -12.96 -3.21
CA SER A 79 9.85 -14.05 -3.85
C SER A 79 10.77 -15.22 -4.24
N ALA A 80 12.00 -14.93 -4.67
CA ALA A 80 13.00 -15.96 -4.93
C ALA A 80 13.41 -16.73 -3.66
N THR A 81 13.53 -16.05 -2.50
CA THR A 81 13.85 -16.71 -1.23
C THR A 81 12.75 -17.62 -0.69
N LEU A 82 11.52 -17.48 -1.17
CA LEU A 82 10.40 -18.36 -0.81
C LEU A 82 10.38 -19.67 -1.62
N ARG A 83 11.19 -19.78 -2.67
CA ARG A 83 11.28 -20.97 -3.51
C ARG A 83 12.26 -21.96 -2.90
N ASP A 84 11.74 -22.99 -2.26
CA ASP A 84 12.55 -24.04 -1.62
C ASP A 84 13.01 -25.12 -2.63
N SER A 85 12.27 -25.33 -3.73
CA SER A 85 12.59 -26.29 -4.80
C SER A 85 12.18 -25.80 -6.20
N PRO A 86 12.68 -26.41 -7.30
CA PRO A 86 12.25 -26.06 -8.66
C PRO A 86 10.74 -26.19 -8.91
N ASP A 87 10.10 -27.16 -8.24
CA ASP A 87 8.66 -27.45 -8.36
C ASP A 87 7.79 -26.60 -7.41
N THR A 88 8.39 -25.65 -6.70
CA THR A 88 7.66 -24.78 -5.77
C THR A 88 7.00 -23.64 -6.54
N PHE A 89 5.67 -23.56 -6.43
CA PHE A 89 4.89 -22.42 -6.90
C PHE A 89 4.86 -21.34 -5.82
N VAL A 90 5.18 -20.10 -6.19
CA VAL A 90 5.23 -18.95 -5.28
C VAL A 90 4.32 -17.85 -5.81
N PHE A 91 3.35 -17.45 -5.00
CA PHE A 91 2.42 -16.38 -5.30
C PHE A 91 2.54 -15.29 -4.24
N CYS A 92 3.19 -14.18 -4.60
CA CYS A 92 3.31 -13.00 -3.75
C CYS A 92 2.43 -11.86 -4.28
N LEU A 93 2.27 -10.79 -3.50
CA LEU A 93 1.72 -9.55 -4.03
C LEU A 93 2.54 -9.07 -5.21
N GLN A 94 1.85 -8.75 -6.32
CA GLN A 94 2.51 -8.24 -7.51
C GLN A 94 3.22 -6.90 -7.22
N PRO A 95 4.33 -6.60 -7.91
CA PRO A 95 5.09 -5.37 -7.71
C PRO A 95 4.23 -4.11 -7.73
N ILE A 96 3.21 -4.03 -8.60
CA ILE A 96 2.34 -2.85 -8.73
C ILE A 96 1.65 -2.45 -7.42
N HIS A 97 1.37 -3.39 -6.50
CA HIS A 97 0.78 -3.07 -5.21
C HIS A 97 1.69 -2.18 -4.34
N TYR A 98 3.00 -2.28 -4.53
CA TYR A 98 3.99 -1.46 -3.83
C TYR A 98 4.09 -0.03 -4.37
N LEU A 99 3.40 0.29 -5.47
CA LEU A 99 3.31 1.66 -5.99
C LEU A 99 2.59 2.59 -5.01
N MET A 100 1.55 2.10 -4.32
CA MET A 100 0.79 2.91 -3.35
C MET A 100 1.67 3.39 -2.17
N PRO A 101 2.40 2.54 -1.44
CA PRO A 101 3.31 3.03 -0.41
C PRO A 101 4.45 3.88 -1.00
N ALA A 102 4.97 3.54 -2.18
CA ALA A 102 5.99 4.34 -2.87
C ALA A 102 5.50 5.77 -3.20
N PHE A 103 4.24 5.91 -3.58
CA PHE A 103 3.60 7.18 -3.91
C PHE A 103 3.58 8.15 -2.73
N PHE A 104 3.23 7.68 -1.53
CA PHE A 104 3.23 8.52 -0.33
C PHE A 104 4.64 8.93 0.10
N VAL A 105 5.60 8.02 0.05
CA VAL A 105 7.01 8.35 0.32
C VAL A 105 7.56 9.30 -0.73
N GLY A 106 7.14 9.15 -1.99
CA GLY A 106 7.50 10.05 -3.09
C GLY A 106 7.11 11.50 -2.83
N ILE A 107 5.98 11.77 -2.18
CA ILE A 107 5.54 13.14 -1.80
C ILE A 107 6.50 13.76 -0.77
N LEU A 108 6.95 12.96 0.21
CA LEU A 108 7.90 13.45 1.21
C LEU A 108 9.28 13.71 0.61
N LEU A 109 9.75 12.79 -0.24
CA LEU A 109 11.03 12.93 -0.91
C LEU A 109 11.02 14.11 -1.88
N SER A 110 9.93 14.34 -2.61
CA SER A 110 9.83 15.52 -3.48
C SER A 110 9.92 16.82 -2.69
N SER A 111 9.27 16.87 -1.52
CA SER A 111 9.36 18.00 -0.59
C SER A 111 10.79 18.21 -0.08
N PHE A 112 11.50 17.14 0.27
CA PHE A 112 12.89 17.21 0.73
C PHE A 112 13.83 17.73 -0.37
N VAL A 113 13.71 17.20 -1.59
CA VAL A 113 14.48 17.66 -2.76
C VAL A 113 14.16 19.12 -3.06
N MET A 114 12.89 19.52 -3.03
CA MET A 114 12.48 20.90 -3.28
C MET A 114 13.04 21.87 -2.24
N VAL A 115 13.08 21.50 -0.96
CA VAL A 115 13.75 22.28 0.08
C VAL A 115 15.24 22.45 -0.23
N GLY A 116 15.93 21.40 -0.72
CA GLY A 116 17.31 21.49 -1.17
C GLY A 116 17.50 22.47 -2.33
N ILE A 117 16.63 22.39 -3.35
CA ILE A 117 16.64 23.31 -4.49
C ILE A 117 16.41 24.76 -4.04
N LEU A 118 15.42 25.01 -3.18
CA LEU A 118 15.13 26.35 -2.67
C LEU A 118 16.27 26.91 -1.82
N LYS A 119 16.93 26.08 -0.99
CA LYS A 119 18.13 26.49 -0.26
C LYS A 119 19.25 26.94 -1.19
N LEU A 120 19.45 26.23 -2.31
CA LEU A 120 20.46 26.59 -3.31
C LEU A 120 20.11 27.87 -4.07
N LEU A 121 18.84 28.05 -4.46
CA LEU A 121 18.39 29.20 -5.24
C LEU A 121 18.26 30.48 -4.39
N LEU A 122 17.70 30.38 -3.18
CA LEU A 122 17.46 31.54 -2.31
C LEU A 122 18.65 31.84 -1.38
N ARG A 123 19.53 30.87 -1.13
CA ARG A 123 20.71 31.01 -0.26
C ARG A 123 20.34 31.64 1.09
N GLU A 124 20.90 32.79 1.43
CA GLU A 124 20.64 33.54 2.68
C GLU A 124 19.16 33.92 2.85
N ARG A 125 18.44 34.14 1.74
CA ARG A 125 17.01 34.49 1.75
C ARG A 125 16.10 33.28 2.04
N PHE A 126 16.64 32.06 2.04
CA PHE A 126 15.85 30.86 2.32
C PHE A 126 15.24 30.89 3.73
N ALA A 127 15.97 31.41 4.71
CA ALA A 127 15.46 31.54 6.08
C ALA A 127 14.27 32.51 6.16
N GLU A 128 14.31 33.63 5.43
CA GLU A 128 13.22 34.59 5.33
C GLU A 128 12.00 33.99 4.61
N PHE A 129 12.23 33.26 3.50
CA PHE A 129 11.19 32.52 2.79
C PHE A 129 10.51 31.47 3.69
N GLY A 130 11.28 30.70 4.46
CA GLY A 130 10.73 29.73 5.40
C GLY A 130 9.85 30.36 6.48
N ARG A 131 10.19 31.56 6.97
CA ARG A 131 9.33 32.33 7.88
C ARG A 131 8.04 32.76 7.19
N PHE A 132 8.14 33.32 5.99
CA PHE A 132 6.97 33.68 5.18
C PHE A 132 6.02 32.49 4.99
N ASP A 133 6.54 31.33 4.60
CA ASP A 133 5.70 30.18 4.28
C ASP A 133 5.09 29.53 5.54
N ASN A 134 5.83 29.52 6.66
CA ASN A 134 5.28 29.12 7.96
C ASN A 134 4.14 30.04 8.42
N GLN A 135 4.31 31.35 8.28
CA GLN A 135 3.28 32.34 8.62
C GLN A 135 2.04 32.21 7.71
N ARG A 136 2.26 32.05 6.40
CA ARG A 136 1.19 31.87 5.41
C ARG A 136 0.34 30.64 5.70
N MET A 137 0.97 29.53 6.07
CA MET A 137 0.29 28.28 6.43
C MET A 137 -0.23 28.28 7.88
N GLY A 138 0.18 29.27 8.70
CA GLY A 138 -0.13 29.35 10.12
C GLY A 138 0.49 28.24 10.96
N MET A 139 1.53 27.57 10.45
CA MET A 139 2.12 26.37 11.04
C MET A 139 3.65 26.34 10.87
N ASN A 140 4.38 25.82 11.86
CA ASN A 140 5.81 25.56 11.76
C ASN A 140 6.06 24.27 10.96
N GLN A 141 6.24 24.40 9.66
CA GLN A 141 6.42 23.27 8.75
C GLN A 141 7.69 22.48 9.06
N GLY A 142 8.79 23.14 9.45
CA GLY A 142 10.04 22.45 9.78
C GLY A 142 9.88 21.48 10.95
N ARG A 143 9.19 21.90 12.01
CA ARG A 143 8.85 21.02 13.14
C ARG A 143 7.87 19.92 12.75
N LEU A 144 6.84 20.24 11.97
CA LEU A 144 5.89 19.24 11.49
C LEU A 144 6.60 18.16 10.66
N VAL A 145 7.38 18.56 9.65
CA VAL A 145 8.11 17.65 8.77
C VAL A 145 9.10 16.79 9.58
N GLY A 146 9.78 17.37 10.57
CA GLY A 146 10.65 16.63 11.48
C GLY A 146 9.94 15.50 12.24
N VAL A 147 8.64 15.64 12.53
CA VAL A 147 7.82 14.59 13.15
C VAL A 147 7.21 13.65 12.09
N LEU A 148 6.77 14.17 10.95
CA LEU A 148 6.13 13.38 9.89
C LEU A 148 7.11 12.41 9.22
N ILE A 149 8.38 12.79 9.03
CA ILE A 149 9.39 11.92 8.42
C ILE A 149 9.53 10.59 9.16
N PRO A 150 9.81 10.55 10.48
CA PRO A 150 9.93 9.27 11.18
C PRO A 150 8.60 8.52 11.25
N VAL A 151 7.47 9.21 11.41
CA VAL A 151 6.14 8.56 11.46
C VAL A 151 5.81 7.87 10.14
N ILE A 152 5.99 8.56 9.02
CA ILE A 152 5.72 8.01 7.69
C ILE A 152 6.78 6.99 7.31
N GLY A 153 8.04 7.19 7.68
CA GLY A 153 9.12 6.21 7.48
C GLY A 153 8.81 4.88 8.18
N ILE A 154 8.47 4.92 9.47
CA ILE A 154 8.08 3.73 10.24
C ILE A 154 6.82 3.10 9.64
N GLY A 155 5.80 3.90 9.34
CA GLY A 155 4.56 3.41 8.73
C GLY A 155 4.80 2.73 7.39
N PHE A 156 5.62 3.33 6.53
CA PHE A 156 6.04 2.76 5.25
C PHE A 156 6.77 1.43 5.44
N THR A 157 7.77 1.38 6.33
CA THR A 157 8.50 0.14 6.62
C THR A 157 7.56 -0.95 7.11
N VAL A 158 6.65 -0.65 8.04
CA VAL A 158 5.66 -1.61 8.54
C VAL A 158 4.76 -2.10 7.41
N VAL A 159 4.24 -1.20 6.57
CA VAL A 159 3.37 -1.56 5.44
C VAL A 159 4.12 -2.45 4.44
N VAL A 160 5.33 -2.06 4.03
CA VAL A 160 6.14 -2.85 3.09
C VAL A 160 6.47 -4.23 3.67
N LEU A 161 6.91 -4.32 4.92
CA LEU A 161 7.17 -5.60 5.57
C LEU A 161 5.90 -6.47 5.69
N ARG A 162 4.74 -5.86 5.93
CA ARG A 162 3.48 -6.61 5.95
C ARG A 162 3.07 -7.09 4.57
N MET A 163 3.29 -6.28 3.53
CA MET A 163 3.03 -6.67 2.15
C MET A 163 3.95 -7.79 1.67
N LEU A 164 5.23 -7.75 2.02
CA LEU A 164 6.18 -8.82 1.73
C LEU A 164 5.74 -10.16 2.36
N ASN A 165 5.17 -10.09 3.57
CA ASN A 165 4.63 -11.26 4.26
C ASN A 165 3.28 -11.78 3.72
N ILE A 166 2.76 -11.26 2.60
CA ILE A 166 1.53 -11.79 1.99
C ILE A 166 1.91 -12.68 0.82
N TYR A 167 1.81 -13.99 1.03
CA TYR A 167 2.15 -14.99 0.01
C TYR A 167 1.38 -16.30 0.18
N LEU A 168 1.32 -17.06 -0.91
CA LEU A 168 0.99 -18.48 -0.94
C LEU A 168 2.15 -19.22 -1.61
N VAL A 169 2.66 -20.25 -0.96
CA VAL A 169 3.72 -21.12 -1.49
C VAL A 169 3.22 -22.55 -1.50
N ALA A 170 3.18 -23.18 -2.67
CA ALA A 170 2.87 -24.60 -2.83
C ALA A 170 4.17 -25.36 -3.13
N SER A 171 4.82 -25.83 -2.06
CA SER A 171 6.03 -26.66 -2.12
C SER A 171 5.67 -28.13 -2.42
N PRO A 172 6.62 -29.04 -2.68
CA PRO A 172 6.30 -30.45 -2.91
C PRO A 172 5.60 -31.16 -1.74
N THR A 173 5.81 -30.72 -0.50
CA THR A 173 5.35 -31.41 0.72
C THR A 173 4.21 -30.70 1.45
N GLU A 174 4.13 -29.37 1.32
CA GLU A 174 3.18 -28.55 2.07
C GLU A 174 2.75 -27.29 1.31
N LEU A 175 1.60 -26.76 1.72
CA LEU A 175 1.10 -25.45 1.35
C LEU A 175 1.38 -24.47 2.49
N ARG A 176 2.15 -23.40 2.22
CA ARG A 176 2.41 -22.31 3.17
C ARG A 176 1.56 -21.11 2.79
N ILE A 177 0.72 -20.66 3.70
CA ILE A 177 -0.21 -19.53 3.48
C ILE A 177 0.11 -18.47 4.52
N ASN A 178 0.46 -17.27 4.07
CA ASN A 178 0.59 -16.11 4.95
C ASN A 178 -0.39 -15.01 4.51
N ARG A 179 -1.39 -14.76 5.38
CA ARG A 179 -2.53 -13.87 5.10
C ARG A 179 -2.25 -12.44 5.55
N PRO A 180 -2.96 -11.44 5.00
CA PRO A 180 -2.97 -10.10 5.58
C PRO A 180 -3.34 -10.18 7.06
N PHE A 181 -2.47 -9.64 7.91
CA PHE A 181 -2.61 -9.65 9.37
C PHE A 181 -2.46 -10.99 10.11
N GLY A 182 -2.26 -12.10 9.40
CA GLY A 182 -2.06 -13.43 9.99
C GLY A 182 -0.61 -13.75 10.37
N LEU A 183 -0.42 -14.94 10.91
CA LEU A 183 0.86 -15.66 10.95
C LEU A 183 0.90 -16.67 9.79
N GLU A 184 2.10 -17.02 9.33
CA GLU A 184 2.27 -18.11 8.36
C GLU A 184 1.66 -19.40 8.94
N ARG A 185 0.80 -20.04 8.15
CA ARG A 185 0.31 -21.38 8.42
C ARG A 185 0.86 -22.34 7.38
N ARG A 186 1.20 -23.54 7.82
CA ARG A 186 1.75 -24.61 6.99
C ARG A 186 0.80 -25.78 7.05
N TYR A 187 0.37 -26.23 5.88
CA TYR A 187 -0.58 -27.31 5.71
C TYR A 187 0.09 -28.42 4.90
N PRO A 188 0.54 -29.51 5.53
CA PRO A 188 0.91 -30.73 4.83
C PRO A 188 -0.23 -31.16 3.90
N TYR A 189 0.09 -31.71 2.73
CA TYR A 189 -0.97 -32.13 1.79
C TYR A 189 -1.90 -33.21 2.35
N SER A 190 -1.44 -33.98 3.34
CA SER A 190 -2.26 -34.95 4.08
C SER A 190 -3.36 -34.31 4.94
N GLU A 191 -3.25 -33.01 5.25
CA GLU A 191 -4.27 -32.28 6.01
C GLU A 191 -5.36 -31.67 5.12
N LEU A 192 -5.23 -31.72 3.79
CA LEU A 192 -6.34 -31.35 2.92
C LEU A 192 -7.43 -32.41 2.98
N THR A 193 -8.67 -31.97 3.20
CA THR A 193 -9.86 -32.84 3.23
C THR A 193 -10.65 -32.76 1.93
N ALA A 194 -10.67 -31.61 1.27
CA ALA A 194 -11.35 -31.41 -0.01
C ALA A 194 -10.73 -30.27 -0.81
N VAL A 195 -10.81 -30.41 -2.13
CA VAL A 195 -10.59 -29.33 -3.09
C VAL A 195 -11.90 -29.12 -3.84
N VAL A 196 -12.56 -28.00 -3.61
CA VAL A 196 -13.88 -27.67 -4.17
C VAL A 196 -13.72 -26.58 -5.22
N THR A 197 -14.41 -26.71 -6.36
CA THR A 197 -14.46 -25.68 -7.41
C THR A 197 -15.90 -25.31 -7.75
N ALA A 198 -16.09 -24.06 -8.16
CA ALA A 198 -17.34 -23.63 -8.78
C ALA A 198 -17.06 -22.66 -9.93
N PRO A 199 -17.84 -22.69 -11.03
CA PRO A 199 -17.67 -21.78 -12.16
C PRO A 199 -18.13 -20.34 -11.86
N ALA A 200 -18.80 -20.12 -10.72
CA ALA A 200 -19.31 -18.82 -10.32
C ALA A 200 -19.41 -18.70 -8.79
N SER A 201 -19.45 -17.46 -8.32
CA SER A 201 -19.74 -17.11 -6.92
C SER A 201 -20.84 -16.05 -6.83
N ILE A 202 -21.61 -16.07 -5.74
CA ILE A 202 -22.57 -15.00 -5.40
C ILE A 202 -21.90 -14.03 -4.44
N ALA A 203 -21.68 -12.78 -4.89
CA ALA A 203 -21.17 -11.72 -4.03
C ALA A 203 -22.18 -11.38 -2.92
N ARG A 204 -21.73 -10.72 -1.83
CA ARG A 204 -22.62 -10.23 -0.76
C ARG A 204 -23.74 -9.29 -1.26
N SER A 205 -23.55 -8.65 -2.41
CA SER A 205 -24.58 -7.84 -3.08
C SER A 205 -25.68 -8.66 -3.78
N GLY A 206 -25.59 -9.99 -3.79
CA GLY A 206 -26.45 -10.89 -4.58
C GLY A 206 -26.03 -11.04 -6.04
N LYS A 207 -25.06 -10.25 -6.52
CA LYS A 207 -24.58 -10.33 -7.91
C LYS A 207 -23.79 -11.62 -8.13
N ARG A 208 -24.17 -12.38 -9.16
CA ARG A 208 -23.40 -13.53 -9.64
C ARG A 208 -22.16 -13.05 -10.41
N VAL A 209 -20.99 -13.55 -10.01
CA VAL A 209 -19.71 -13.32 -10.66
C VAL A 209 -19.31 -14.61 -11.36
N GLN A 210 -19.19 -14.58 -12.70
CA GLN A 210 -18.77 -15.72 -13.50
C GLN A 210 -17.25 -15.78 -13.56
N HIS A 211 -16.67 -16.52 -12.64
CA HIS A 211 -15.23 -16.75 -12.54
C HIS A 211 -15.05 -18.05 -11.78
N ARG A 212 -14.28 -18.99 -12.36
CA ARG A 212 -13.98 -20.26 -11.70
C ARG A 212 -13.11 -19.96 -10.48
N LEU A 213 -13.52 -20.49 -9.33
CA LEU A 213 -12.80 -20.33 -8.06
C LEU A 213 -12.53 -21.71 -7.47
N TYR A 214 -11.52 -21.79 -6.63
CA TYR A 214 -11.19 -22.99 -5.89
C TYR A 214 -11.13 -22.69 -4.40
N GLN A 215 -11.55 -23.67 -3.61
CA GLN A 215 -11.51 -23.66 -2.17
C GLN A 215 -10.81 -24.92 -1.68
N LEU A 216 -9.75 -24.72 -0.91
CA LEU A 216 -9.04 -25.77 -0.20
C LEU A 216 -9.63 -25.87 1.20
N GLN A 217 -10.05 -27.05 1.60
CA GLN A 217 -10.56 -27.33 2.95
C GLN A 217 -9.54 -28.18 3.70
N PHE A 218 -9.27 -27.83 4.96
CA PHE A 218 -8.28 -28.49 5.80
C PHE A 218 -8.94 -29.22 6.97
N GLN A 219 -8.23 -30.19 7.56
CA GLN A 219 -8.72 -30.98 8.70
C GLN A 219 -9.02 -30.14 9.95
N ASP A 220 -8.34 -29.01 10.13
CA ASP A 220 -8.55 -28.07 11.24
C ASP A 220 -9.84 -27.22 11.07
N GLY A 221 -10.63 -27.48 10.02
CA GLY A 221 -11.86 -26.76 9.70
C GLY A 221 -11.62 -25.43 8.99
N THR A 222 -10.36 -25.05 8.76
CA THR A 222 -10.04 -23.82 8.02
C THR A 222 -10.21 -24.04 6.53
N SER A 223 -10.46 -22.95 5.81
CA SER A 223 -10.51 -22.99 4.36
C SER A 223 -9.68 -21.88 3.74
N TYR A 224 -9.20 -22.11 2.52
CA TYR A 224 -8.50 -21.11 1.74
C TYR A 224 -9.10 -21.04 0.34
N SER A 225 -9.56 -19.84 -0.04
CA SER A 225 -10.06 -19.58 -1.39
C SER A 225 -9.01 -18.89 -2.24
N THR A 226 -8.90 -19.31 -3.50
CA THR A 226 -8.10 -18.63 -4.52
C THR A 226 -8.56 -17.20 -4.81
N LEU A 227 -9.79 -16.84 -4.38
CA LEU A 227 -10.28 -15.46 -4.38
C LEU A 227 -9.34 -14.48 -3.67
N PHE A 228 -8.64 -14.94 -2.62
CA PHE A 228 -7.71 -14.16 -1.81
C PHE A 228 -6.25 -14.40 -2.16
N MET A 229 -5.98 -15.02 -3.32
CA MET A 229 -4.62 -15.24 -3.76
C MET A 229 -3.90 -13.90 -3.99
N PRO A 230 -2.66 -13.73 -3.50
CA PRO A 230 -1.92 -12.45 -3.61
C PRO A 230 -1.69 -11.95 -5.04
N SER A 231 -1.71 -12.84 -6.04
CA SER A 231 -1.50 -12.51 -7.45
C SER A 231 -2.74 -12.87 -8.26
N ARG A 232 -3.84 -12.14 -8.10
CA ARG A 232 -5.09 -12.46 -8.78
C ARG A 232 -5.09 -12.19 -10.30
N GLU A 233 -4.11 -11.47 -10.82
CA GLU A 233 -3.94 -11.28 -12.28
C GLU A 233 -3.22 -12.45 -12.97
N LEU A 234 -2.98 -13.55 -12.26
CA LEU A 234 -2.62 -14.80 -12.92
C LEU A 234 -3.69 -15.13 -13.96
N ASP A 235 -3.23 -15.59 -15.13
CA ASP A 235 -4.12 -16.22 -16.06
C ASP A 235 -4.81 -17.41 -15.37
N GLY A 236 -6.07 -17.71 -15.75
CA GLY A 236 -6.78 -18.86 -15.19
C GLY A 236 -5.98 -20.16 -15.30
N ARG A 237 -5.05 -20.22 -16.27
CA ARG A 237 -4.10 -21.30 -16.47
C ARG A 237 -3.14 -21.49 -15.29
N SER A 238 -2.56 -20.44 -14.71
CA SER A 238 -1.65 -20.60 -13.57
C SER A 238 -2.38 -21.05 -12.31
N GLU A 239 -3.63 -20.62 -12.15
CA GLU A 239 -4.52 -21.10 -11.07
C GLU A 239 -4.86 -22.58 -11.28
N GLU A 240 -5.22 -23.00 -12.50
CA GLU A 240 -5.43 -24.40 -12.87
C GLU A 240 -4.17 -25.24 -12.61
N MET A 241 -2.99 -24.80 -13.06
CA MET A 241 -1.72 -25.50 -12.83
C MET A 241 -1.39 -25.66 -11.34
N LEU A 242 -1.68 -24.64 -10.52
CA LEU A 242 -1.53 -24.73 -9.08
C LEU A 242 -2.45 -25.80 -8.50
N ILE A 243 -3.73 -25.79 -8.89
CA ILE A 243 -4.72 -26.73 -8.37
C ILE A 243 -4.40 -28.15 -8.80
N ASP A 244 -4.01 -28.36 -10.05
CA ASP A 244 -3.56 -29.67 -10.54
C ASP A 244 -2.39 -30.20 -9.73
N ALA A 245 -1.38 -29.34 -9.45
CA ALA A 245 -0.25 -29.72 -8.61
C ALA A 245 -0.68 -30.06 -7.16
N ILE A 246 -1.67 -29.34 -6.61
CA ILE A 246 -2.22 -29.64 -5.27
C ILE A 246 -2.97 -30.96 -5.28
N LEU A 247 -3.78 -31.25 -6.30
CA LEU A 247 -4.52 -32.50 -6.45
C LEU A 247 -3.56 -33.69 -6.59
N GLU A 248 -2.53 -33.55 -7.42
CA GLU A 248 -1.48 -34.57 -7.59
C GLU A 248 -0.76 -34.87 -6.26
N ARG A 249 -0.36 -33.83 -5.52
CA ARG A 249 0.39 -33.98 -4.26
C ARG A 249 -0.46 -34.49 -3.09
N SER A 250 -1.76 -34.19 -3.09
CA SER A 250 -2.69 -34.63 -2.04
C SER A 250 -3.38 -35.95 -2.33
N GLY A 251 -3.41 -36.40 -3.60
CA GLY A 251 -4.19 -37.56 -4.04
C GLY A 251 -5.70 -37.35 -3.99
N LEU A 252 -6.17 -36.11 -3.80
CA LEU A 252 -7.58 -35.77 -3.78
C LEU A 252 -8.15 -35.62 -5.19
N THR A 253 -9.47 -35.73 -5.30
CA THR A 253 -10.20 -35.40 -6.52
C THR A 253 -10.91 -34.05 -6.39
N LEU A 254 -11.04 -33.36 -7.52
CA LEU A 254 -11.71 -32.07 -7.57
C LEU A 254 -13.24 -32.25 -7.43
N GLN A 255 -13.82 -31.62 -6.42
CA GLN A 255 -15.27 -31.62 -6.19
C GLN A 255 -15.90 -30.40 -6.86
N GLU A 256 -16.76 -30.61 -7.85
CA GLU A 256 -17.44 -29.50 -8.53
C GLU A 256 -18.80 -29.23 -7.89
N GLN A 257 -19.04 -27.95 -7.59
CA GLN A 257 -20.32 -27.45 -7.14
C GLN A 257 -20.85 -26.36 -8.07
N PRO A 258 -22.18 -26.15 -8.16
CA PRO A 258 -22.74 -25.27 -9.16
C PRO A 258 -22.39 -23.79 -8.94
N VAL A 259 -22.27 -23.36 -7.68
CA VAL A 259 -22.00 -21.97 -7.30
C VAL A 259 -21.51 -21.90 -5.85
N PHE A 260 -20.53 -21.04 -5.56
CA PHE A 260 -20.22 -20.64 -4.18
C PHE A 260 -21.26 -19.63 -3.67
N LYS A 261 -21.90 -19.91 -2.53
CA LYS A 261 -22.82 -18.96 -1.87
C LYS A 261 -22.04 -17.84 -1.17
N ALA A 262 -22.73 -16.74 -0.91
CA ALA A 262 -22.17 -15.65 -0.13
C ALA A 262 -21.82 -16.16 1.29
N GLY A 263 -20.57 -15.93 1.71
CA GLY A 263 -20.07 -16.38 3.01
C GLY A 263 -19.28 -17.70 2.97
N GLU A 264 -19.47 -18.55 1.97
CA GLU A 264 -18.75 -19.85 1.89
C GLU A 264 -17.26 -19.68 1.59
N LEU A 265 -16.87 -18.57 0.98
CA LEU A 265 -15.48 -18.25 0.66
C LEU A 265 -14.77 -17.47 1.79
N GLU A 266 -15.39 -17.28 2.95
CA GLU A 266 -14.78 -16.52 4.05
C GLU A 266 -13.71 -17.32 4.82
N PHE A 267 -12.83 -16.60 5.50
CA PHE A 267 -11.57 -17.09 6.09
C PHE A 267 -11.71 -17.95 7.34
#